data_AF-A0A511BBF1-F1
#
_entry.id   AF-A0A511BBF1-F1
#
_cell.length_a   1.000
_cell.length_b   1.000
_cell.length_c   1.000
_cell.angle_alpha   90.00
_cell.angle_beta   90.00
_cell.angle_gamma   90.00
#
_symmetry.space_group_name_H-M   'P 1'
#
loop_
_entity.id
_entity.type
_entity.pdbx_description
1 polymer ?
#
loop_
_entity_poly.entity_id
_entity_poly.type
_entity_poly.pdbx_seq_one_letter_code
_entity_poly.pdbx_strand_id
1 'polypeptide(L)'
;MPNAPAVESVPEFVPQSGLQAGSEFYDEPYLETCCRSTLHRLLLCASAGRPTGLKDQPCLERLERLGLSELREDGRFVITQDGLKRHRSEIGATD
;
A
#
# COMPACT_ATOMS: atom_id res chain seq x y z
N MET A 1 10.07 -57.62 -1.61
CA MET A 1 8.72 -57.27 -1.11
C MET A 1 8.87 -56.18 -0.04
N PRO A 2 7.92 -55.25 0.05
CA PRO A 2 8.02 -53.84 -0.37
C PRO A 2 8.25 -52.93 0.86
N ASN A 3 8.50 -51.61 0.75
CA ASN A 3 7.43 -50.63 0.53
C ASN A 3 8.05 -49.21 0.52
N ALA A 4 7.88 -48.48 -0.59
CA ALA A 4 7.45 -47.07 -0.56
C ALA A 4 5.91 -47.10 -0.71
N PRO A 5 5.10 -46.07 -0.38
CA PRO A 5 5.46 -44.63 -0.23
C PRO A 5 4.71 -43.88 0.91
N ALA A 6 5.07 -42.61 1.18
CA ALA A 6 4.13 -41.55 1.63
C ALA A 6 4.87 -40.19 1.73
N VAL A 7 4.65 -39.27 0.78
CA VAL A 7 3.89 -38.00 0.87
C VAL A 7 4.50 -36.97 1.85
N GLU A 8 5.06 -35.88 1.32
CA GLU A 8 4.38 -34.57 1.19
C GLU A 8 4.23 -33.85 2.55
N SER A 9 4.98 -32.76 2.72
CA SER A 9 4.57 -31.56 3.46
C SER A 9 5.67 -30.51 3.36
N VAL A 10 5.63 -29.76 2.27
CA VAL A 10 6.17 -28.40 2.24
C VAL A 10 5.05 -27.50 2.77
N PRO A 11 5.27 -26.73 3.84
CA PRO A 11 4.60 -25.45 3.98
C PRO A 11 5.57 -24.35 3.60
N GLU A 12 5.25 -23.75 2.45
CA GLU A 12 5.72 -22.46 2.00
C GLU A 12 5.52 -21.42 3.11
N PHE A 13 6.61 -20.82 3.58
CA PHE A 13 6.54 -19.44 4.07
C PHE A 13 7.79 -18.70 3.61
N VAL A 14 7.87 -18.54 2.30
CA VAL A 14 8.57 -17.39 1.75
C VAL A 14 7.60 -16.22 1.94
N PRO A 15 7.91 -15.16 2.71
CA PRO A 15 7.28 -13.88 2.46
C PRO A 15 7.75 -13.38 1.08
N GLN A 16 7.14 -13.91 0.03
CA GLN A 16 7.19 -13.30 -1.29
C GLN A 16 6.28 -12.08 -1.25
N SER A 17 6.85 -10.94 -0.89
CA SER A 17 6.36 -9.64 -1.38
C SER A 17 7.55 -8.76 -1.73
N GLY A 18 8.52 -9.37 -2.40
CA GLY A 18 9.45 -8.68 -3.29
C GLY A 18 8.83 -8.49 -4.67
N LEU A 19 7.60 -7.98 -4.75
CA LEU A 19 7.06 -7.53 -6.03
C LEU A 19 7.72 -6.18 -6.32
N GLN A 20 8.67 -6.23 -7.25
CA GLN A 20 9.30 -5.06 -7.84
C GLN A 20 8.21 -4.13 -8.38
N ALA A 21 7.89 -3.07 -7.63
CA ALA A 21 7.12 -1.96 -8.12
C ALA A 21 7.99 -1.21 -9.13
N GLY A 22 7.55 -1.26 -10.40
CA GLY A 22 8.18 -0.72 -11.59
C GLY A 22 9.08 0.49 -11.36
N SER A 23 10.32 0.31 -11.77
CA SER A 23 11.19 1.40 -12.20
C SER A 23 10.58 2.08 -13.42
N GLU A 24 9.66 3.01 -13.23
CA GLU A 24 9.57 4.17 -14.11
C GLU A 24 9.78 5.43 -13.26
N PHE A 25 10.95 5.99 -13.50
CA PHE A 25 11.50 7.18 -12.90
C PHE A 25 10.63 8.38 -13.31
N TYR A 26 9.79 8.87 -12.41
CA TYR A 26 9.15 10.17 -12.56
C TYR A 26 9.66 11.07 -11.43
N ASP A 27 10.68 11.84 -11.77
CA ASP A 27 10.96 13.14 -11.18
C ASP A 27 9.79 14.05 -11.57
N GLU A 28 8.68 13.97 -10.83
CA GLU A 28 7.54 14.82 -11.13
C GLU A 28 6.92 15.29 -9.81
N PRO A 29 6.85 16.62 -9.57
CA PRO A 29 6.37 17.19 -8.30
C PRO A 29 4.87 16.94 -8.02
N TYR A 30 4.22 16.06 -8.79
CA TYR A 30 2.79 15.81 -8.77
C TYR A 30 2.50 14.34 -8.49
N LEU A 31 1.51 14.08 -7.63
CA LEU A 31 0.94 12.74 -7.51
C LEU A 31 0.21 12.39 -8.81
N GLU A 32 0.40 11.18 -9.31
CA GLU A 32 -0.44 10.64 -10.38
C GLU A 32 -1.91 10.59 -9.94
N THR A 33 -2.86 10.70 -10.89
CA THR A 33 -4.31 10.73 -10.61
C THR A 33 -4.78 9.53 -9.77
N CYS A 34 -4.14 8.35 -9.94
CA CYS A 34 -4.39 7.16 -9.14
C CYS A 34 -3.95 7.31 -7.68
N CYS A 35 -2.79 7.94 -7.44
CA CYS A 35 -2.28 8.22 -6.10
C CYS A 35 -3.13 9.28 -5.40
N ARG A 36 -3.59 10.33 -6.11
CA ARG A 36 -4.53 11.32 -5.56
C ARG A 36 -5.84 10.66 -5.13
N SER A 37 -6.41 9.82 -5.99
CA SER A 37 -7.64 9.07 -5.66
C SER A 37 -7.46 8.16 -4.45
N THR A 38 -6.30 7.50 -4.34
CA THR A 38 -5.95 6.66 -3.20
C THR A 38 -5.80 7.47 -1.92
N LEU A 39 -5.14 8.63 -1.99
CA LEU A 39 -4.96 9.54 -0.86
C LEU A 39 -6.29 10.10 -0.36
N HIS A 40 -7.21 10.46 -1.26
CA HIS A 40 -8.56 10.87 -0.89
C HIS A 40 -9.36 9.73 -0.25
N ARG A 41 -9.25 8.51 -0.78
CA ARG A 41 -9.88 7.33 -0.15
C ARG A 41 -9.32 7.04 1.24
N LEU A 42 -8.00 7.17 1.42
CA LEU A 42 -7.34 7.06 2.72
C LEU A 42 -7.85 8.10 3.72
N LEU A 43 -8.04 9.35 3.27
CA LEU A 43 -8.66 10.40 4.07
C LEU A 43 -10.06 9.98 4.54
N LEU A 44 -10.90 9.47 3.64
CA LEU A 44 -12.27 9.01 3.97
C LEU A 44 -12.27 7.84 4.95
N CYS A 45 -11.27 6.96 4.89
CA CYS A 45 -11.11 5.85 5.82
C CYS A 45 -10.53 6.29 7.19
N ALA A 46 -9.86 7.44 7.26
CA ALA A 46 -9.27 8.02 8.47
C ALA A 46 -8.62 6.94 9.38
N SER A 47 -9.07 6.85 10.64
CA SER A 47 -8.54 5.91 11.64
C SER A 47 -8.93 4.45 11.41
N ALA A 48 -9.95 4.16 10.58
CA ALA A 48 -10.32 2.78 10.25
C ALA A 48 -9.20 2.08 9.46
N GLY A 49 -8.41 2.87 8.73
CA GLY A 49 -7.30 2.42 7.92
C GLY A 49 -7.76 1.56 6.73
N ARG A 50 -6.97 1.57 5.66
CA ARG A 50 -7.25 0.79 4.46
C ARG A 50 -6.44 -0.51 4.49
N PRO A 51 -7.07 -1.69 4.42
CA PRO A 51 -6.33 -2.96 4.47
C PRO A 51 -5.44 -3.15 3.24
N THR A 52 -4.34 -3.89 3.43
CA THR A 52 -3.47 -4.35 2.35
C THR A 52 -4.18 -5.34 1.42
N GLY A 53 -3.69 -5.49 0.19
CA GLY A 53 -4.22 -6.44 -0.80
C GLY A 53 -5.35 -5.91 -1.67
N LEU A 54 -5.58 -4.59 -1.66
CA LEU A 54 -6.50 -3.93 -2.60
C LEU A 54 -5.80 -3.59 -3.92
N LYS A 55 -6.58 -3.29 -4.96
CA LYS A 55 -6.03 -2.84 -6.26
C LYS A 55 -5.15 -1.59 -6.15
N ASP A 56 -5.37 -0.80 -5.12
CA ASP A 56 -4.63 0.43 -4.83
C ASP A 56 -3.34 0.18 -4.04
N GLN A 57 -2.97 -1.08 -3.75
CA GLN A 57 -1.74 -1.46 -3.02
C GLN A 57 -0.47 -0.73 -3.52
N PRO A 58 -0.13 -0.74 -4.82
CA PRO A 58 1.08 -0.06 -5.29
C PRO A 58 1.04 1.46 -5.06
N CYS A 59 -0.15 2.07 -5.06
CA CYS A 59 -0.32 3.48 -4.72
C CYS A 59 -0.14 3.72 -3.22
N LEU A 60 -0.65 2.82 -2.36
CA LEU A 60 -0.48 2.90 -0.91
C LEU A 60 0.97 2.78 -0.50
N GLU A 61 1.71 1.83 -1.08
CA GLU A 61 3.15 1.68 -0.84
C GLU A 61 3.93 2.91 -1.31
N ARG A 62 3.53 3.52 -2.44
CA ARG A 62 4.15 4.76 -2.91
C ARG A 62 3.88 5.93 -1.97
N LEU A 63 2.65 6.06 -1.47
CA LEU A 63 2.29 7.08 -0.47
C LEU A 63 3.06 6.88 0.85
N GLU A 64 3.29 5.63 1.25
CA GLU A 64 4.07 5.28 2.43
C GLU A 64 5.55 5.66 2.25
N ARG A 65 6.16 5.34 1.10
CA ARG A 65 7.53 5.79 0.77
C ARG A 65 7.68 7.31 0.72
N LEU A 66 6.60 8.05 0.44
CA LEU A 66 6.56 9.52 0.47
C LEU A 66 6.28 10.09 1.87
N GLY A 67 5.98 9.26 2.87
CA GLY A 67 5.61 9.68 4.23
C GLY A 67 4.17 10.20 4.37
N LEU A 68 3.33 10.02 3.35
CA LEU A 68 1.94 10.49 3.29
C LEU A 68 0.95 9.50 3.94
N SER A 69 1.33 8.23 4.01
CA SER A 69 0.59 7.19 4.73
C SER A 69 1.53 6.34 5.57
N GLU A 70 1.00 5.70 6.60
CA GLU A 70 1.75 4.79 7.46
C GLU A 70 1.05 3.44 7.49
N LEU A 71 1.80 2.35 7.34
CA LEU A 71 1.30 1.00 7.53
C LEU A 71 1.30 0.67 9.02
N ARG A 72 0.11 0.48 9.60
CA ARG A 72 -0.02 0.00 10.99
C ARG A 72 0.31 -1.48 11.09
N GLU A 73 0.69 -1.89 12.29
CA GLU A 73 0.88 -3.28 12.74
C GLU A 73 -0.32 -4.21 12.48
N ASP A 74 -1.52 -3.66 12.29
CA ASP A 74 -2.74 -4.40 11.89
C ASP A 74 -2.79 -4.72 10.37
N GLY A 75 -1.78 -4.30 9.60
CA GLY A 75 -1.77 -4.44 8.14
C GLY A 75 -2.67 -3.42 7.42
N ARG A 76 -2.92 -2.27 8.03
CA ARG A 76 -3.78 -1.21 7.47
C ARG A 76 -3.01 0.09 7.29
N PHE A 77 -3.16 0.70 6.13
CA PHE A 77 -2.63 2.02 5.84
C PHE A 77 -3.51 3.10 6.44
N VAL A 78 -2.92 4.02 7.18
CA VAL A 78 -3.58 5.23 7.70
C VAL A 78 -2.92 6.46 7.10
N ILE A 79 -3.70 7.54 6.92
CA ILE A 79 -3.17 8.81 6.44
C ILE A 79 -2.37 9.50 7.55
N THR A 80 -1.18 10.01 7.22
CA THR A 80 -0.36 10.78 8.17
C THR A 80 -0.73 12.26 8.12
N GLN A 81 -0.19 13.04 9.05
CA GLN A 81 -0.32 14.50 9.03
C GLN A 81 0.29 15.12 7.75
N ASP A 82 1.36 14.52 7.21
CA ASP A 82 1.93 14.96 5.93
C ASP A 82 1.01 14.62 4.75
N GLY A 83 0.40 13.43 4.80
CA GLY A 83 -0.66 13.02 3.88
C GLY A 83 -1.82 14.00 3.82
N LEU A 84 -2.27 14.49 4.97
CA LEU A 84 -3.31 15.51 5.06
C LEU A 84 -2.90 16.84 4.43
N LYS A 85 -1.67 17.31 4.68
CA LYS A 85 -1.15 18.55 4.09
C LYS A 85 -1.03 18.43 2.57
N ARG A 86 -0.50 17.30 2.09
CA ARG A 86 -0.37 17.03 0.65
C ARG A 86 -1.74 16.89 0.00
N HIS A 87 -2.69 16.19 0.64
CA HIS A 87 -4.07 16.10 0.17
C HIS A 87 -4.68 17.48 -0.02
N ARG A 88 -4.53 18.38 0.96
CA ARG A 88 -5.03 19.76 0.88
C ARG A 88 -4.38 20.56 -0.25
N SER A 89 -3.11 20.30 -0.55
CA SER A 89 -2.37 20.98 -1.63
C SER A 89 -2.69 20.43 -3.03
N GLU A 90 -2.91 19.12 -3.16
CA GLU A 90 -3.09 18.43 -4.45
C GLU A 90 -4.57 18.27 -4.86
N ILE A 91 -5.47 18.10 -3.90
CA ILE A 91 -6.89 17.78 -4.12
C ILE A 91 -7.80 18.90 -3.62
N GLY A 92 -7.44 19.52 -2.49
CA GLY A 92 -8.23 20.56 -1.84
C GLY A 92 -8.88 20.08 -0.55
N ALA A 93 -9.29 21.03 0.30
CA ALA A 93 -9.95 20.70 1.56
C ALA A 93 -11.32 20.06 1.28
N THR A 94 -11.61 18.95 1.95
CA THR A 94 -12.97 18.38 2.01
C THR A 94 -13.65 19.05 3.20
N ASP A 95 -14.32 20.18 2.94
CA ASP A 95 -15.25 20.86 3.87
C ASP A 95 -16.57 20.07 3.96
#